data_AF-A0A1M5UMQ0-F1
#
_entry.id   AF-A0A1M5UMQ0-F1
#
_cell.length_a   1.000
_cell.length_b   1.000
_cell.length_c   1.000
_cell.angle_alpha   90.00
_cell.angle_beta   90.00
_cell.angle_gamma   90.00
#
_symmetry.space_group_name_H-M   'P 1'
#
loop_
_entity.id
_entity.type
_entity.pdbx_description
1 polymer ?
#
loop_
_entity_poly.entity_id
_entity_poly.type
_entity_poly.pdbx_seq_one_letter_code
_entity_poly.pdbx_strand_id
1 'polypeptide(L)'
;MIADTIHIAYRILFSLQLEMEGYKDDLTPFVRIIPDAATEERFASYGMLIRRQRGAYVALIDVVPEGPDLGKPEIALKVPEIFRFEVQLDASLLSRCHLASYDFVDHVLYISNEANNVVGTDVLLTQPLATYNNVDTYKKGYLVKSGGAYYKAIKESSSGDVHVVSEPDYWKLIPDNTYISQTDLRTRASFTTPVNSQTIIVAEVKHNAALNANYRLLDGALRCREIKYTTKLLVSI
;
A
#
# COMPACT_ATOMS: atom_id res chain seq x y z
N MET A 1 -14.31 39.03 29.81
CA MET A 1 -13.52 37.93 29.25
C MET A 1 -14.34 37.32 28.13
N ILE A 2 -13.92 37.52 26.89
CA ILE A 2 -14.46 36.76 25.76
C ILE A 2 -13.77 35.41 25.85
N ALA A 3 -14.54 34.32 25.94
CA ALA A 3 -13.98 32.99 25.88
C ALA A 3 -13.45 32.79 24.46
N ASP A 4 -12.14 32.65 24.31
CA ASP A 4 -11.54 32.28 23.03
C ASP A 4 -12.12 30.91 22.64
N THR A 5 -12.90 30.89 21.55
CA THR A 5 -13.46 29.67 21.01
C THR A 5 -12.35 28.99 20.21
N ILE A 6 -11.91 27.82 20.67
CA ILE A 6 -10.91 27.02 19.96
C ILE A 6 -11.63 26.29 18.82
N HIS A 7 -11.34 26.67 17.58
CA HIS A 7 -11.85 25.99 16.38
C HIS A 7 -10.85 24.93 15.93
N ILE A 8 -11.15 23.66 16.15
CA ILE A 8 -10.34 22.53 15.67
C ILE A 8 -10.93 22.05 14.34
N ALA A 9 -10.10 21.95 13.30
CA ALA A 9 -10.49 21.44 11.99
C ALA A 9 -9.52 20.35 11.54
N TYR A 10 -10.05 19.26 11.00
CA TYR A 10 -9.27 18.14 10.46
C TYR A 10 -9.44 18.02 8.95
N ARG A 11 -8.38 17.59 8.25
CA ARG A 11 -8.45 17.10 6.87
C ARG A 11 -7.79 15.75 6.72
N ILE A 12 -8.25 14.97 5.74
CA ILE A 12 -7.59 13.72 5.37
C ILE A 12 -6.28 14.06 4.68
N LEU A 13 -5.18 13.57 5.23
CA LEU A 13 -3.87 13.65 4.60
C LEU A 13 -3.69 12.51 3.60
N PHE A 14 -3.95 11.29 4.06
CA PHE A 14 -3.99 10.09 3.22
C PHE A 14 -4.85 9.00 3.84
N SER A 15 -5.20 8.00 3.03
CA SER A 15 -5.82 6.76 3.48
C SER A 15 -5.15 5.55 2.86
N LEU A 16 -4.97 4.48 3.64
CA LEU A 16 -4.54 3.17 3.18
C LEU A 16 -5.75 2.25 3.11
N GLN A 17 -6.04 1.69 1.94
CA GLN A 17 -7.12 0.73 1.77
C GLN A 17 -6.58 -0.56 1.16
N LEU A 18 -6.93 -1.68 1.80
CA LEU A 18 -6.73 -3.01 1.22
C LEU A 18 -8.06 -3.49 0.63
N GLU A 19 -8.02 -3.96 -0.61
CA GLU A 19 -9.17 -4.52 -1.32
C GLU A 19 -8.86 -5.95 -1.76
N MET A 20 -9.89 -6.79 -1.91
CA MET A 20 -9.76 -8.13 -2.48
C MET A 20 -10.75 -8.29 -3.62
N GLU A 21 -10.28 -8.71 -4.79
CA GLU A 21 -11.11 -8.86 -5.98
C GLU A 21 -12.29 -9.79 -5.73
N GLY A 22 -13.50 -9.37 -6.12
CA GLY A 22 -14.71 -10.17 -5.94
C GLY A 22 -15.21 -10.26 -4.50
N TYR A 23 -14.49 -9.68 -3.53
CA TYR A 23 -14.93 -9.60 -2.15
C TYR A 23 -15.64 -8.27 -1.90
N LYS A 24 -16.95 -8.33 -1.59
CA LYS A 24 -17.77 -7.14 -1.35
C LYS A 24 -17.92 -6.80 0.13
N ASP A 25 -17.52 -7.71 1.01
CA ASP A 25 -17.65 -7.52 2.46
C ASP A 25 -16.49 -6.68 3.02
N ASP A 26 -16.70 -6.15 4.22
CA ASP A 26 -15.69 -5.40 4.94
C ASP A 26 -14.51 -6.31 5.32
N LEU A 27 -13.31 -5.98 4.82
CA LEU A 27 -12.07 -6.69 5.15
C LEU A 27 -11.52 -6.33 6.54
N THR A 28 -12.10 -5.32 7.22
CA THR A 28 -11.63 -4.84 8.54
C THR A 28 -11.44 -5.95 9.59
N PRO A 29 -12.30 -6.99 9.70
CA PRO A 29 -12.08 -8.08 10.66
C PRO A 29 -10.82 -8.91 10.37
N PHE A 30 -10.37 -8.94 9.12
CA PHE A 30 -9.29 -9.79 8.64
C PHE A 30 -7.97 -9.06 8.41
N VAL A 31 -7.97 -7.73 8.55
CA VAL A 31 -6.82 -6.87 8.24
C VAL A 31 -6.49 -6.00 9.42
N ARG A 32 -5.24 -6.05 9.88
CA ARG A 32 -4.74 -5.16 10.93
C ARG A 32 -3.63 -4.30 10.35
N ILE A 33 -3.87 -2.99 10.30
CA ILE A 33 -2.88 -1.97 9.95
C ILE A 33 -2.42 -1.32 11.25
N ILE A 34 -1.11 -1.37 11.50
CA ILE A 34 -0.47 -0.98 12.76
C ILE A 34 0.66 0.02 12.41
N PRO A 35 0.62 1.27 12.90
CA PRO A 35 1.76 2.18 12.73
C PRO A 35 2.94 1.68 13.57
N ASP A 36 4.17 1.90 13.09
CA ASP A 36 5.34 1.68 13.94
C ASP A 36 5.50 2.80 14.99
N ALA A 37 6.35 2.58 15.99
CA ALA A 37 6.52 3.53 17.09
C ALA A 37 6.96 4.93 16.62
N ALA A 38 7.81 5.01 15.59
CA ALA A 38 8.23 6.28 15.01
C ALA A 38 7.07 7.00 14.30
N THR A 39 6.17 6.26 13.67
CA THR A 39 4.95 6.79 13.06
C THR A 39 3.97 7.26 14.13
N GLU A 40 3.81 6.53 15.23
CA GLU A 40 2.99 6.97 16.37
C GLU A 40 3.50 8.30 16.97
N GLU A 41 4.82 8.42 17.16
CA GLU A 41 5.45 9.65 17.64
C GLU A 41 5.24 10.82 16.66
N ARG A 42 5.41 10.58 15.36
CA ARG A 42 5.12 11.58 14.33
C ARG A 42 3.67 12.02 14.39
N PHE A 43 2.74 11.08 14.53
CA PHE A 43 1.32 11.40 14.57
C PHE A 43 0.99 12.30 15.77
N ALA A 44 1.56 12.00 16.93
CA ALA A 44 1.43 12.88 18.09
C ALA A 44 2.06 14.27 17.86
N SER A 45 3.25 14.34 17.25
CA SER A 45 3.94 15.63 17.04
C SER A 45 3.30 16.55 16.00
N TYR A 46 2.50 16.00 15.08
CA TYR A 46 1.84 16.75 13.99
C TYR A 46 0.34 16.99 14.20
N GLY A 47 -0.22 16.66 15.37
CA GLY A 47 -1.67 16.77 15.58
C GLY A 47 -2.45 15.85 14.64
N MET A 48 -1.92 14.65 14.39
CA MET A 48 -2.55 13.68 13.50
C MET A 48 -3.37 12.67 14.27
N LEU A 49 -4.52 12.33 13.70
CA LEU A 49 -5.41 11.30 14.21
C LEU A 49 -5.53 10.15 13.22
N ILE A 50 -5.77 8.96 13.76
CA ILE A 50 -6.03 7.76 12.97
C ILE A 50 -7.46 7.34 13.18
N ARG A 51 -8.14 7.01 12.07
CA ARG A 51 -9.46 6.39 12.12
C ARG A 51 -9.54 5.22 11.15
N ARG A 52 -10.22 4.15 11.57
CA ARG A 52 -10.64 3.07 10.66
C ARG A 52 -12.04 3.36 10.14
N GLN A 53 -12.25 3.30 8.83
CA GLN A 53 -13.54 3.53 8.20
C GLN A 53 -13.68 2.65 6.95
N ARG A 54 -14.66 1.73 6.96
CA ARG A 54 -15.04 0.88 5.80
C ARG A 54 -13.85 0.18 5.12
N GLY A 55 -13.01 -0.52 5.89
CA GLY A 55 -11.82 -1.21 5.34
C GLY A 55 -10.63 -0.31 5.00
N ALA A 56 -10.73 1.01 5.23
CA ALA A 56 -9.64 1.95 5.07
C ALA A 56 -9.10 2.44 6.43
N TYR A 57 -7.80 2.68 6.47
CA TYR A 57 -7.09 3.36 7.54
C TYR A 57 -6.85 4.80 7.10
N VAL A 58 -7.46 5.76 7.80
CA VAL A 58 -7.50 7.17 7.42
C VAL A 58 -6.65 7.98 8.38
N ALA A 59 -5.64 8.67 7.85
CA ALA A 59 -4.81 9.62 8.58
C ALA A 59 -5.37 11.02 8.41
N LEU A 60 -5.81 11.61 9.52
CA LEU A 60 -6.32 12.97 9.62
C LEU A 60 -5.22 13.87 10.21
N ILE A 61 -5.14 15.12 9.78
CA ILE A 61 -4.22 16.12 10.33
C ILE A 61 -4.98 17.38 10.73
N ASP A 62 -4.59 17.97 11.86
CA ASP A 62 -5.04 19.29 12.30
C ASP A 62 -4.67 20.36 11.25
N VAL A 63 -5.63 21.18 10.86
CA VAL A 63 -5.46 22.24 9.88
C VAL A 63 -5.97 23.59 10.38
N VAL A 64 -5.38 24.65 9.84
CA VAL A 64 -5.83 26.02 10.09
C VAL A 64 -7.29 26.17 9.64
N PRO A 65 -8.23 26.55 10.53
CA PRO A 65 -9.67 26.53 10.27
C PRO A 65 -10.17 27.75 9.48
N GLU A 66 -9.44 28.87 9.51
CA GLU A 66 -9.86 30.16 8.93
C GLU A 66 -8.65 31.01 8.49
N GLY A 67 -8.89 32.06 7.70
CA GLY A 67 -7.85 33.00 7.27
C GLY A 67 -7.07 32.58 6.01
N PRO A 68 -5.95 33.27 5.68
CA PRO A 68 -5.21 33.06 4.44
C PRO A 68 -4.56 31.65 4.36
N ASP A 69 -4.31 31.04 5.51
CA ASP A 69 -3.68 29.72 5.64
C ASP A 69 -4.70 28.57 5.76
N LEU A 70 -5.99 28.86 5.58
CA LEU A 70 -7.08 27.87 5.61
C LEU A 70 -6.71 26.56 4.88
N GLY A 71 -6.80 25.45 5.62
CA GLY A 71 -6.58 24.09 5.12
C GLY A 71 -5.12 23.64 5.04
N LYS A 72 -4.15 24.48 5.44
CA LYS A 72 -2.77 24.06 5.68
C LYS A 72 -2.66 23.32 7.02
N PRO A 73 -1.76 22.34 7.18
CA PRO A 73 -1.45 21.75 8.47
C PRO A 73 -1.12 22.82 9.51
N GLU A 74 -1.69 22.70 10.72
CA GLU A 74 -1.38 23.63 11.82
C GLU A 74 0.09 23.52 12.24
N ILE A 75 0.62 22.29 12.22
CA ILE A 75 2.05 22.01 12.35
C ILE A 75 2.55 21.54 10.98
N ALA A 76 3.46 22.31 10.38
CA ALA A 76 4.01 21.97 9.06
C ALA A 76 4.78 20.64 9.10
N LEU A 77 4.49 19.75 8.14
CA LEU A 77 5.23 18.50 7.96
C LEU A 77 6.68 18.80 7.57
N LYS A 78 7.64 18.13 8.22
CA LYS A 78 9.05 18.20 7.81
C LYS A 78 9.27 17.44 6.50
N VAL A 79 10.39 17.72 5.85
CA VAL A 79 10.83 17.00 4.65
C VAL A 79 12.26 16.51 4.87
N PRO A 80 12.57 15.20 4.74
CA PRO A 80 11.63 14.11 4.45
C PRO A 80 10.90 13.61 5.70
N GLU A 81 9.69 13.08 5.52
CA GLU A 81 8.96 12.31 6.53
C GLU A 81 8.53 10.94 6.01
N ILE A 82 8.44 9.96 6.91
CA ILE A 82 8.04 8.58 6.60
C ILE A 82 7.00 8.13 7.60
N PHE A 83 5.83 7.69 7.12
CA PHE A 83 4.82 7.04 7.92
C PHE A 83 4.79 5.56 7.53
N ARG A 84 5.30 4.71 8.42
CA ARG A 84 5.45 3.27 8.22
C ARG A 84 4.35 2.52 8.97
N PHE A 85 3.74 1.59 8.26
CA PHE A 85 2.68 0.73 8.75
C PHE A 85 3.02 -0.73 8.49
N GLU A 86 2.76 -1.56 9.48
CA GLU A 86 2.81 -3.01 9.35
C GLU A 86 1.38 -3.54 9.18
N VAL A 87 1.18 -4.34 8.14
CA VAL A 87 -0.10 -4.94 7.80
C VAL A 87 -0.03 -6.44 8.04
N GLN A 88 -0.96 -6.92 8.87
CA GLN A 88 -1.17 -8.33 9.16
C GLN A 88 -2.49 -8.77 8.52
N LEU A 89 -2.48 -9.97 7.94
CA LEU A 89 -3.66 -10.60 7.37
C LEU A 89 -4.05 -11.81 8.21
N ASP A 90 -5.33 -11.99 8.44
CA ASP A 90 -5.86 -13.22 9.02
C ASP A 90 -5.54 -14.42 8.12
N ALA A 91 -5.28 -15.59 8.72
CA ALA A 91 -4.93 -16.80 8.00
C ALA A 91 -6.02 -17.26 7.02
N SER A 92 -7.30 -17.04 7.35
CA SER A 92 -8.42 -17.37 6.46
C SER A 92 -8.49 -16.46 5.24
N LEU A 93 -8.10 -15.19 5.38
CA LEU A 93 -8.00 -14.27 4.25
C LEU A 93 -6.77 -14.60 3.39
N LEU A 94 -5.62 -14.84 4.03
CA LEU A 94 -4.36 -15.14 3.33
C LEU A 94 -4.48 -16.42 2.49
N SER A 95 -5.09 -17.48 3.01
CA SER A 95 -5.30 -18.74 2.27
C SER A 95 -6.25 -18.61 1.06
N ARG A 96 -7.03 -17.53 0.98
CA ARG A 96 -7.99 -17.26 -0.11
C ARG A 96 -7.46 -16.29 -1.15
N CYS A 97 -6.27 -15.73 -0.99
CA CYS A 97 -5.68 -14.83 -1.97
C CYS A 97 -4.43 -15.47 -2.61
N HIS A 98 -4.00 -14.90 -3.74
CA HIS A 98 -2.85 -15.36 -4.52
C HIS A 98 -1.52 -15.36 -3.74
N LEU A 99 -1.48 -14.68 -2.59
CA LEU A 99 -0.31 -14.64 -1.71
C LEU A 99 -0.13 -15.91 -0.88
N ALA A 100 -1.09 -16.85 -0.87
CA ALA A 100 -1.06 -18.05 -0.02
C ALA A 100 0.21 -18.93 -0.18
N SER A 101 0.88 -18.86 -1.33
CA SER A 101 2.08 -19.63 -1.67
C SER A 101 3.39 -18.85 -1.47
N TYR A 102 3.30 -17.61 -0.99
CA TYR A 102 4.48 -16.79 -0.72
C TYR A 102 5.12 -17.23 0.60
N ASP A 103 6.43 -17.12 0.67
CA ASP A 103 7.18 -17.37 1.90
C ASP A 103 7.19 -16.09 2.76
N PHE A 104 6.36 -16.05 3.79
CA PHE A 104 6.34 -14.94 4.75
C PHE A 104 7.16 -15.20 6.01
N VAL A 105 7.89 -16.32 6.08
CA VAL A 105 8.81 -16.59 7.19
C VAL A 105 10.02 -15.68 7.04
N ASP A 106 10.68 -15.71 5.88
CA ASP A 106 11.90 -14.93 5.63
C ASP A 106 11.63 -13.62 4.87
N HIS A 107 10.46 -13.49 4.26
CA HIS A 107 10.11 -12.34 3.43
C HIS A 107 8.86 -11.59 3.92
N VAL A 108 8.72 -10.37 3.41
CA VAL A 108 7.57 -9.48 3.59
C VAL A 108 7.38 -8.68 2.30
N LEU A 109 6.16 -8.26 2.01
CA LEU A 109 5.89 -7.37 0.88
C LEU A 109 6.15 -5.92 1.32
N TYR A 110 6.96 -5.18 0.56
CA TYR A 110 7.26 -3.77 0.79
C TYR A 110 6.58 -2.91 -0.26
N ILE A 111 5.65 -2.06 0.17
CA ILE A 111 4.92 -1.14 -0.71
C ILE A 111 5.18 0.30 -0.27
N SER A 112 5.35 1.21 -1.22
CA SER A 112 5.60 2.62 -0.93
C SER A 112 5.14 3.53 -2.07
N ASN A 113 4.78 4.77 -1.75
CA ASN A 113 4.46 5.79 -2.73
C ASN A 113 5.67 6.26 -3.58
N GLU A 114 6.86 5.73 -3.32
CA GLU A 114 8.01 5.84 -4.23
C GLU A 114 7.95 4.88 -5.42
N ALA A 115 7.04 3.90 -5.42
CA ALA A 115 6.88 2.95 -6.52
C ALA A 115 6.44 3.61 -7.84
N ASN A 116 5.80 4.79 -7.76
CA ASN A 116 5.28 5.55 -8.92
C ASN A 116 4.36 4.72 -9.85
N ASN A 117 3.63 3.75 -9.30
CA ASN A 117 2.69 2.92 -10.03
C ASN A 117 1.29 3.56 -10.08
N VAL A 118 0.96 4.17 -11.21
CA VAL A 118 -0.33 4.82 -11.45
C VAL A 118 -1.07 4.06 -12.54
N VAL A 119 -2.33 3.69 -12.26
CA VAL A 119 -3.17 2.93 -13.19
C VAL A 119 -4.51 3.67 -13.36
N GLY A 120 -4.70 4.31 -14.50
CA GLY A 120 -5.83 5.21 -14.70
C GLY A 120 -5.78 6.37 -13.69
N THR A 121 -6.78 6.45 -12.82
CA THR A 121 -6.85 7.43 -11.71
C THR A 121 -6.36 6.87 -10.39
N ASP A 122 -6.09 5.57 -10.30
CA ASP A 122 -5.68 4.92 -9.06
C ASP A 122 -4.20 5.17 -8.78
N VAL A 123 -3.91 5.60 -7.55
CA VAL A 123 -2.56 5.84 -7.03
C VAL A 123 -2.20 4.66 -6.12
N LEU A 124 -1.25 3.83 -6.57
CA LEU A 124 -0.90 2.58 -5.89
C LEU A 124 0.43 2.70 -5.15
N LEU A 125 0.57 1.94 -4.06
CA LEU A 125 1.84 1.78 -3.33
C LEU A 125 2.68 0.61 -3.86
N THR A 126 2.08 -0.28 -4.65
CA THR A 126 2.75 -1.47 -5.19
C THR A 126 3.65 -1.10 -6.36
N GLN A 127 4.71 -1.87 -6.56
CA GLN A 127 5.51 -1.80 -7.78
C GLN A 127 4.70 -2.25 -9.00
N PRO A 128 5.00 -1.73 -10.20
CA PRO A 128 4.47 -2.31 -11.43
C PRO A 128 4.88 -3.78 -11.56
N LEU A 129 3.98 -4.63 -12.09
CA LEU A 129 4.29 -6.04 -12.32
C LEU A 129 5.51 -6.21 -13.24
N ALA A 130 6.41 -7.11 -12.86
CA ALA A 130 7.56 -7.48 -13.69
C ALA A 130 7.11 -8.05 -15.05
N THR A 131 7.92 -7.79 -16.08
CA THR A 131 7.71 -8.40 -17.40
C THR A 131 8.10 -9.87 -17.35
N TYR A 132 7.30 -10.74 -17.96
CA TYR A 132 7.59 -12.16 -18.10
C TYR A 132 8.92 -12.39 -18.82
N ASN A 133 9.71 -13.33 -18.32
CA ASN A 133 10.99 -13.75 -18.84
C ASN A 133 11.16 -15.26 -18.62
N ASN A 134 11.58 -15.99 -19.65
CA ASN A 134 11.71 -17.44 -19.60
C ASN A 134 12.89 -17.94 -18.73
N VAL A 135 13.78 -17.05 -18.28
CA VAL A 135 14.88 -17.41 -17.38
C VAL A 135 14.51 -17.30 -15.90
N ASP A 136 13.36 -16.71 -15.58
CA ASP A 136 12.90 -16.54 -14.20
C ASP A 136 12.08 -17.74 -13.72
N THR A 137 12.03 -17.92 -12.40
CA THR A 137 11.13 -18.89 -11.75
C THR A 137 9.91 -18.18 -11.19
N TYR A 138 8.74 -18.64 -11.61
CA TYR A 138 7.43 -18.18 -11.19
C TYR A 138 6.74 -19.23 -10.36
N LYS A 139 6.63 -18.99 -9.05
CA LYS A 139 5.83 -19.85 -8.17
C LYS A 139 4.34 -19.61 -8.42
N LYS A 140 3.51 -20.58 -8.02
CA LYS A 140 2.05 -20.37 -7.96
C LYS A 140 1.75 -19.05 -7.24
N GLY A 141 0.80 -18.28 -7.75
CA GLY A 141 0.40 -16.98 -7.20
C GLY A 141 1.16 -15.79 -7.78
N TYR A 142 2.35 -15.98 -8.38
CA TYR A 142 3.14 -14.87 -8.94
C TYR A 142 2.44 -14.21 -10.12
N LEU A 143 2.65 -12.91 -10.27
CA LEU A 143 1.97 -12.08 -11.27
C LEU A 143 2.98 -11.48 -12.24
N VAL A 144 2.71 -11.54 -13.54
CA VAL A 144 3.60 -11.02 -14.58
C VAL A 144 2.84 -10.23 -15.63
N LYS A 145 3.54 -9.33 -16.30
CA LYS A 145 3.09 -8.66 -17.52
C LYS A 145 3.71 -9.34 -18.74
N SER A 146 2.92 -9.61 -19.77
CA SER A 146 3.44 -10.04 -21.07
C SER A 146 2.69 -9.32 -22.19
N GLY A 147 3.42 -8.57 -23.01
CA GLY A 147 2.82 -7.62 -23.95
C GLY A 147 1.94 -6.60 -23.23
N GLY A 148 0.67 -6.49 -23.66
CA GLY A 148 -0.35 -5.64 -23.03
C GLY A 148 -1.24 -6.34 -22.01
N ALA A 149 -0.95 -7.61 -21.66
CA ALA A 149 -1.78 -8.43 -20.80
C ALA A 149 -1.05 -8.81 -19.51
N TYR A 150 -1.83 -9.26 -18.52
CA TYR A 150 -1.35 -9.60 -17.19
C TYR A 150 -1.77 -11.01 -16.83
N TYR A 151 -0.88 -11.75 -16.17
CA TYR A 151 -1.07 -13.17 -15.90
C TYR A 151 -0.70 -13.51 -14.46
N LYS A 152 -1.46 -14.42 -13.85
CA LYS A 152 -1.14 -15.10 -12.61
C LYS A 152 -0.65 -16.52 -12.92
N ALA A 153 0.48 -16.90 -12.35
CA ALA A 153 0.94 -18.29 -12.34
C ALA A 153 -0.01 -19.13 -11.46
N ILE A 154 -0.62 -20.17 -12.01
CA ILE A 154 -1.45 -21.14 -11.27
C ILE A 154 -0.69 -22.43 -10.92
N LYS A 155 0.45 -22.65 -11.60
CA LYS A 155 1.47 -23.67 -11.32
C LYS A 155 2.86 -23.04 -11.41
N GLU A 156 3.87 -23.76 -10.91
CA GLU A 156 5.25 -23.30 -11.05
C GLU A 156 5.70 -23.36 -12.52
N SER A 157 6.40 -22.33 -12.98
CA SER A 157 7.14 -22.31 -14.24
C SER A 157 8.56 -21.88 -13.91
N SER A 158 9.57 -22.60 -14.37
CA SER A 158 10.97 -22.32 -14.02
C SER A 158 11.86 -22.30 -15.26
N SER A 159 13.10 -21.85 -15.13
CA SER A 159 14.07 -21.88 -16.25
C SER A 159 14.40 -23.30 -16.73
N GLY A 160 14.20 -24.32 -15.89
CA GLY A 160 14.37 -25.74 -16.26
C GLY A 160 13.10 -26.41 -16.78
N ASP A 161 11.94 -25.76 -16.61
CA ASP A 161 10.61 -26.23 -17.03
C ASP A 161 9.78 -25.00 -17.41
N VAL A 162 10.12 -24.44 -18.57
CA VAL A 162 9.60 -23.14 -19.03
C VAL A 162 8.22 -23.34 -19.65
N HIS A 163 7.25 -22.61 -19.13
CA HIS A 163 5.92 -22.52 -19.72
C HIS A 163 5.61 -21.09 -20.14
N VAL A 164 5.21 -20.91 -21.40
CA VAL A 164 4.86 -19.59 -21.93
C VAL A 164 3.50 -19.13 -21.38
N VAL A 165 3.29 -17.81 -21.26
CA VAL A 165 2.05 -17.25 -20.69
C VAL A 165 0.77 -17.63 -21.44
N SER A 166 0.87 -18.14 -22.67
CA SER A 166 -0.26 -18.66 -23.45
C SER A 166 -0.68 -20.07 -23.05
N GLU A 167 0.06 -20.75 -22.15
CA GLU A 167 -0.29 -22.08 -21.65
C GLU A 167 -1.27 -21.97 -20.47
N PRO A 168 -2.58 -22.24 -20.69
CA PRO A 168 -3.63 -21.96 -19.69
C PRO A 168 -3.56 -22.86 -18.46
N ASP A 169 -2.84 -23.98 -18.53
CA ASP A 169 -2.62 -24.90 -17.40
C ASP A 169 -1.60 -24.35 -16.37
N TYR A 170 -0.83 -23.34 -16.77
CA TYR A 170 0.21 -22.70 -15.95
C TYR A 170 -0.11 -21.23 -15.66
N TRP A 171 -0.84 -20.56 -16.56
CA TRP A 171 -1.09 -19.13 -16.49
C TRP A 171 -2.57 -18.80 -16.63
N LYS A 172 -3.04 -17.88 -15.80
CA LYS A 172 -4.40 -17.33 -15.85
C LYS A 172 -4.36 -15.84 -16.10
N LEU A 173 -5.12 -15.36 -17.08
CA LEU A 173 -5.28 -13.94 -17.35
C LEU A 173 -5.91 -13.22 -16.14
N ILE A 174 -5.41 -12.03 -15.81
CA ILE A 174 -5.94 -11.14 -14.77
C ILE A 174 -6.25 -9.77 -15.39
N PRO A 175 -7.18 -8.97 -14.81
CA PRO A 175 -7.74 -7.82 -15.52
C PRO A 175 -6.76 -6.65 -15.66
N ASP A 176 -5.90 -6.41 -14.67
CA ASP A 176 -4.98 -5.28 -14.63
C ASP A 176 -3.72 -5.54 -13.77
N ASN A 177 -2.88 -4.52 -13.59
CA ASN A 177 -1.67 -4.52 -12.77
C ASN A 177 -1.83 -3.83 -11.41
N THR A 178 -3.05 -3.70 -10.88
CA THR A 178 -3.31 -3.00 -9.61
C THR A 178 -3.06 -3.87 -8.37
N TYR A 179 -2.68 -5.13 -8.57
CA TYR A 179 -2.45 -6.11 -7.52
C TYR A 179 -1.03 -6.04 -6.97
N ILE A 180 -0.90 -6.30 -5.66
CA ILE A 180 0.40 -6.56 -5.03
C ILE A 180 1.04 -7.82 -5.64
N SER A 181 2.38 -7.87 -5.73
CA SER A 181 3.05 -8.98 -6.40
C SER A 181 4.40 -9.34 -5.79
N GLN A 182 5.07 -10.34 -6.37
CA GLN A 182 6.43 -10.72 -6.00
C GLN A 182 7.46 -9.61 -6.26
N THR A 183 7.15 -8.62 -7.10
CA THR A 183 8.03 -7.45 -7.30
C THR A 183 8.13 -6.60 -6.02
N ASP A 184 7.14 -6.68 -5.13
CA ASP A 184 7.15 -6.03 -3.83
C ASP A 184 7.90 -6.86 -2.75
N LEU A 185 8.32 -8.09 -3.05
CA LEU A 185 8.88 -8.98 -2.05
C LEU A 185 10.29 -8.55 -1.62
N ARG A 186 10.51 -8.48 -0.31
CA ARG A 186 11.80 -8.15 0.32
C ARG A 186 12.12 -9.15 1.42
N THR A 187 13.39 -9.48 1.61
CA THR A 187 13.82 -10.22 2.79
C THR A 187 13.64 -9.38 4.03
N ARG A 188 13.12 -9.97 5.12
CA ARG A 188 12.95 -9.26 6.41
C ARG A 188 14.26 -8.66 6.93
N ALA A 189 15.38 -9.33 6.65
CA ALA A 189 16.71 -8.87 7.01
C ALA A 189 17.15 -7.58 6.28
N SER A 190 16.46 -7.16 5.20
CA SER A 190 16.81 -5.92 4.50
C SER A 190 16.30 -4.65 5.20
N PHE A 191 15.49 -4.79 6.26
CA PHE A 191 14.93 -3.66 6.99
C PHE A 191 15.80 -3.27 8.17
N THR A 192 16.09 -1.97 8.28
CA THR A 192 16.82 -1.40 9.43
C THR A 192 15.98 -1.43 10.70
N THR A 193 14.71 -1.05 10.59
CA THR A 193 13.72 -1.21 11.68
C THR A 193 13.13 -2.62 11.61
N PRO A 194 13.26 -3.45 12.67
CA PRO A 194 12.73 -4.80 12.71
C PRO A 194 11.27 -4.88 12.30
N VAL A 195 10.91 -5.89 11.52
CA VAL A 195 9.53 -6.16 11.08
C VAL A 195 8.95 -7.27 11.95
N ASN A 196 7.72 -7.12 12.45
CA ASN A 196 7.06 -8.18 13.22
C ASN A 196 6.89 -9.46 12.38
N SER A 197 7.08 -10.63 12.98
CA SER A 197 7.01 -11.92 12.27
C SER A 197 5.63 -12.25 11.67
N GLN A 198 4.56 -11.64 12.18
CA GLN A 198 3.20 -11.77 11.65
C GLN A 198 2.89 -10.77 10.53
N THR A 199 3.76 -9.80 10.28
CA THR A 199 3.58 -8.78 9.25
C THR A 199 3.78 -9.39 7.87
N ILE A 200 2.79 -9.20 7.00
CA ILE A 200 2.78 -9.68 5.62
C ILE A 200 3.14 -8.54 4.66
N ILE A 201 2.76 -7.31 5.01
CA ILE A 201 3.08 -6.11 4.21
C ILE A 201 3.65 -5.02 5.12
N VAL A 202 4.75 -4.41 4.71
CA VAL A 202 5.26 -3.14 5.23
C VAL A 202 4.88 -2.06 4.22
N ALA A 203 4.05 -1.11 4.64
CA ALA A 203 3.62 0.01 3.83
C ALA A 203 4.28 1.31 4.31
N GLU A 204 4.97 2.02 3.42
CA GLU A 204 5.57 3.32 3.72
C GLU A 204 4.95 4.44 2.89
N VAL A 205 4.27 5.37 3.56
CA VAL A 205 3.83 6.63 2.97
C VAL A 205 4.87 7.69 3.28
N LYS A 206 5.59 8.13 2.26
CA LYS A 206 6.64 9.14 2.38
C LYS A 206 6.09 10.52 2.04
N HIS A 207 6.63 11.54 2.70
CA HIS A 207 6.46 12.94 2.32
C HIS A 207 7.83 13.51 1.96
N ASN A 208 8.08 13.68 0.67
CA ASN A 208 9.34 14.16 0.12
C ASN A 208 9.09 15.00 -1.14
N ALA A 209 9.89 16.05 -1.34
CA ALA A 209 9.86 16.91 -2.53
C ALA A 209 10.16 16.14 -3.83
N ALA A 210 10.93 15.06 -3.76
CA ALA A 210 11.29 14.22 -4.91
C ALA A 210 10.15 13.30 -5.40
N LEU A 211 9.05 13.17 -4.64
CA LEU A 211 7.91 12.35 -5.06
C LEU A 211 7.21 12.93 -6.28
N ASN A 212 6.71 12.04 -7.13
CA ASN A 212 5.80 12.39 -8.22
C ASN A 212 4.61 13.17 -7.67
N ALA A 213 4.17 14.18 -8.44
CA ALA A 213 3.11 15.08 -8.02
C ALA A 213 1.82 14.36 -7.61
N ASN A 214 1.49 13.19 -8.18
CA ASN A 214 0.31 12.41 -7.80
C ASN A 214 0.36 11.84 -6.37
N TYR A 215 1.56 11.75 -5.78
CA TYR A 215 1.80 11.17 -4.45
C TYR A 215 2.11 12.21 -3.36
N ARG A 216 2.14 13.50 -3.73
CA ARG A 216 2.46 14.57 -2.78
C ARG A 216 1.27 14.84 -1.85
N LEU A 217 1.47 14.55 -0.56
CA LEU A 217 0.45 14.76 0.48
C LEU A 217 -0.08 16.20 0.56
N LEU A 218 0.73 17.19 0.15
CA LEU A 218 0.40 18.60 0.12
C LEU A 218 0.45 19.16 -1.32
N ASP A 219 -0.37 20.18 -1.62
CA ASP A 219 -0.38 20.90 -2.89
C ASP A 219 0.69 22.01 -2.97
N GLY A 220 0.72 22.74 -4.09
CA GLY A 220 1.66 23.86 -4.28
C GLY A 220 1.42 25.04 -3.31
N ALA A 221 0.26 25.10 -2.67
CA ALA A 221 -0.10 26.05 -1.63
C ALA A 221 0.04 25.42 -0.22
N LEU A 222 0.65 24.25 -0.09
CA LEU A 222 0.85 23.49 1.16
C LEU A 222 -0.45 23.02 1.84
N ARG A 223 -1.56 22.92 1.10
CA ARG A 223 -2.82 22.39 1.61
C ARG A 223 -2.89 20.87 1.40
N CYS A 224 -3.62 20.18 2.28
CA CYS A 224 -3.81 18.73 2.20
C CYS A 224 -4.49 18.32 0.88
N ARG A 225 -3.97 17.27 0.22
CA ARG A 225 -4.48 16.78 -1.08
C ARG A 225 -5.35 15.54 -1.02
N GLU A 226 -5.64 15.00 0.16
CA GLU A 226 -6.38 13.75 0.37
C GLU A 226 -5.97 12.65 -0.63
N ILE A 227 -4.97 11.86 -0.27
CA ILE A 227 -4.52 10.78 -1.15
C ILE A 227 -5.07 9.44 -0.68
N LYS A 228 -5.83 8.77 -1.55
CA LYS A 228 -6.25 7.40 -1.35
C LYS A 228 -5.27 6.44 -1.99
N TYR A 229 -4.58 5.67 -1.15
CA TYR A 229 -3.72 4.57 -1.57
C TYR A 229 -4.47 3.25 -1.51
N THR A 230 -4.69 2.64 -2.67
CA THR A 230 -5.34 1.34 -2.78
C THR A 230 -4.29 0.25 -3.01
N THR A 231 -4.39 -0.85 -2.28
CA THR A 231 -3.63 -2.07 -2.51
C THR A 231 -4.63 -3.21 -2.75
N LYS A 232 -4.53 -3.91 -3.89
CA LYS A 232 -5.47 -4.97 -4.23
C LYS A 232 -4.87 -6.37 -4.08
N LEU A 233 -5.67 -7.29 -3.57
CA LEU A 233 -5.41 -8.72 -3.51
C LEU A 233 -6.26 -9.44 -4.54
N LEU A 234 -5.64 -10.35 -5.29
CA LEU A 234 -6.34 -11.26 -6.19
C LEU A 234 -6.79 -12.52 -5.44
N VAL A 235 -8.02 -12.98 -5.66
CA VAL A 235 -8.53 -14.25 -5.10
C VAL A 235 -7.81 -15.46 -5.70
N SER A 236 -7.51 -16.43 -4.84
CA SER A 236 -7.09 -17.77 -5.24
C SER A 236 -8.30 -18.55 -5.74
N ILE A 237 -8.27 -18.90 -7.02
CA ILE A 237 -9.23 -19.79 -7.68
C ILE A 237 -8.52 -21.12 -7.83
#